data_AF-A0A847XRN2-F1
#
_entry.id   AF-A0A847XRN2-F1
#
_cell.length_a   1.000
_cell.length_b   1.000
_cell.length_c   1.000
_cell.angle_alpha   90.00
_cell.angle_beta   90.00
_cell.angle_gamma   90.00
#
_symmetry.space_group_name_H-M   'P 1'
#
loop_
_entity.id
_entity.type
_entity.pdbx_description
1 polymer ?
#
loop_
_entity_poly.entity_id
_entity_poly.type
_entity_poly.pdbx_seq_one_letter_code
_entity_poly.pdbx_strand_id
1 'polypeptide(L)'
;MNERKNKSSIVVEKFAPSSEKPTGEWNTMEIVTKGNTIEVTVNGVLQNKASGTNPDNGHICLQSEGKDIQFRNVYLTRLKK
;
A
#
# COMPACT_ATOMS: atom_id res chain seq x y z
N MET A 1 8.22 9.68 -18.56
CA MET A 1 8.56 9.80 -17.13
C MET A 1 8.39 11.26 -16.74
N ASN A 2 7.35 11.60 -15.97
CA ASN A 2 7.27 12.94 -15.37
C ASN A 2 8.09 12.90 -14.08
N GLU A 3 9.41 12.89 -14.24
CA GLU A 3 10.34 12.97 -13.13
C GLU A 3 10.04 14.24 -12.32
N ARG A 4 9.75 14.07 -11.02
CA ARG A 4 9.50 15.19 -10.13
C ARG A 4 10.83 15.90 -9.87
N LYS A 5 11.06 17.01 -10.57
CA LYS A 5 12.28 17.84 -10.42
C LYS A 5 12.28 18.75 -9.18
N ASN A 6 11.15 18.82 -8.45
CA ASN A 6 11.00 19.66 -7.26
C ASN A 6 11.42 18.89 -6.00
N LYS A 7 12.33 19.48 -5.21
CA LYS A 7 12.88 18.93 -3.95
C LYS A 7 12.02 19.23 -2.71
N SER A 8 10.81 19.77 -2.87
CA SER A 8 9.84 19.86 -1.78
C SER A 8 9.44 18.45 -1.30
N SER A 9 8.94 18.35 -0.06
CA SER A 9 8.76 17.08 0.66
C SER A 9 8.21 15.96 -0.24
N ILE A 10 8.92 14.82 -0.26
CA ILE A 10 8.53 13.60 -0.99
C ILE A 10 7.29 12.91 -0.38
N VAL A 11 6.77 13.44 0.72
CA VAL A 11 5.63 12.90 1.45
C VAL A 11 4.36 13.47 0.85
N VAL A 12 3.49 12.58 0.39
CA VAL A 12 2.12 12.93 -0.01
C VAL A 12 1.24 12.91 1.24
N GLU A 13 0.29 13.84 1.32
CA GLU A 13 -0.68 13.84 2.40
C GLU A 13 -1.49 12.53 2.39
N LYS A 14 -1.73 11.98 3.58
CA LYS A 14 -2.60 10.81 3.74
C LYS A 14 -4.04 11.22 3.45
N PHE A 15 -4.83 10.29 2.91
CA PHE A 15 -6.25 10.56 2.69
C PHE A 15 -7.07 10.61 3.98
N ALA A 16 -6.56 9.99 5.05
CA ALA A 16 -7.20 9.96 6.36
C ALA A 16 -6.15 9.94 7.49
N PRO A 17 -6.56 10.21 8.75
CA PRO A 17 -5.78 9.86 9.93
C PRO A 17 -5.43 8.36 9.95
N SER A 18 -4.50 7.97 10.83
CA SER A 18 -4.16 6.55 10.99
C SER A 18 -5.40 5.72 11.29
N SER A 19 -5.59 4.65 10.51
CA SER A 19 -6.60 3.62 10.78
C SER A 19 -5.98 2.35 11.38
N GLU A 20 -4.69 2.38 11.73
CA GLU A 20 -4.01 1.26 12.38
C GLU A 20 -4.42 1.12 13.84
N LYS A 21 -4.54 -0.12 14.29
CA LYS A 21 -4.74 -0.47 15.69
C LYS A 21 -3.42 -0.43 16.45
N PRO A 22 -3.45 -0.38 17.79
CA PRO A 22 -2.25 -0.45 18.62
C PRO A 22 -1.37 -1.69 18.34
N THR A 23 -0.09 -1.58 18.67
CA THR A 23 0.88 -2.68 18.56
C THR A 23 0.39 -3.93 19.30
N GLY A 24 0.49 -5.08 18.63
CA GLY A 24 0.01 -6.37 19.15
C GLY A 24 -1.39 -6.75 18.67
N GLU A 25 -2.13 -5.82 18.08
CA GLU A 25 -3.42 -6.10 17.45
C GLU A 25 -3.29 -6.37 15.95
N TRP A 26 -4.22 -7.18 15.43
CA TRP A 26 -4.27 -7.50 14.01
C TRP A 26 -4.91 -6.36 13.20
N ASN A 27 -4.15 -5.87 12.22
CA ASN A 27 -4.64 -5.00 11.16
C ASN A 27 -5.02 -5.83 9.93
N THR A 28 -6.07 -5.40 9.23
CA THR A 28 -6.43 -5.94 7.90
C THR A 28 -5.98 -4.94 6.84
N MET A 29 -5.26 -5.42 5.84
CA MET A 29 -4.82 -4.61 4.71
C MET A 29 -5.38 -5.18 3.42
N GLU A 30 -5.98 -4.32 2.61
CA GLU A 30 -6.50 -4.65 1.29
C GLU A 30 -5.77 -3.78 0.27
N ILE A 31 -5.08 -4.43 -0.66
CA ILE A 31 -4.31 -3.76 -1.72
C ILE A 31 -4.93 -4.13 -3.06
N VAL A 32 -5.36 -3.11 -3.80
CA VAL A 32 -5.91 -3.28 -5.15
C VAL A 32 -4.94 -2.70 -6.16
N THR A 33 -4.45 -3.55 -7.06
CA THR A 33 -3.59 -3.15 -8.19
C THR A 33 -4.36 -3.29 -9.50
N LYS A 34 -4.68 -2.17 -10.15
CA LYS A 34 -5.41 -2.14 -11.42
C LYS A 34 -4.65 -1.31 -12.45
N GLY A 35 -4.05 -1.98 -13.43
CA GLY A 35 -3.13 -1.34 -14.37
C GLY A 35 -1.94 -0.75 -13.63
N ASN A 36 -1.67 0.54 -13.86
CA ASN A 36 -0.59 1.29 -13.20
C ASN A 36 -1.05 2.06 -11.95
N THR A 37 -2.14 1.62 -11.33
CA THR A 37 -2.71 2.24 -10.13
C THR A 37 -2.74 1.24 -8.98
N ILE A 38 -2.32 1.69 -7.81
CA ILE A 38 -2.28 0.94 -6.56
C ILE A 38 -3.09 1.72 -5.52
N GLU A 39 -4.03 1.06 -4.87
CA GLU A 39 -4.82 1.59 -3.75
C GLU A 39 -4.57 0.73 -2.51
N VAL A 40 -4.34 1.37 -1.37
CA VAL A 40 -4.04 0.69 -0.09
C VAL A 40 -5.08 1.09 0.94
N THR A 41 -5.82 0.10 1.42
CA THR A 41 -6.84 0.23 2.45
C THR A 41 -6.39 -0.48 3.71
N VAL A 42 -6.50 0.17 4.87
CA VAL A 42 -6.15 -0.39 6.18
C VAL A 42 -7.38 -0.30 7.09
N ASN A 43 -7.81 -1.44 7.61
CA ASN A 43 -9.01 -1.58 8.45
C ASN A 43 -10.25 -0.88 7.85
N GLY A 44 -10.47 -1.07 6.54
CA GLY A 44 -11.61 -0.50 5.81
C GLY A 44 -11.48 0.98 5.39
N VAL A 45 -10.36 1.64 5.70
CA VAL A 45 -10.12 3.05 5.35
C VAL A 45 -9.07 3.15 4.25
N LEU A 46 -9.41 3.80 3.14
CA LEU A 46 -8.45 4.08 2.05
C LEU A 46 -7.41 5.08 2.56
N GLN A 47 -6.15 4.65 2.63
CA GLN A 47 -5.06 5.45 3.18
C GLN A 47 -4.21 6.11 2.10
N ASN A 48 -4.00 5.41 0.98
CA ASN A 48 -3.10 5.88 -0.05
C ASN A 48 -3.48 5.38 -1.45
N LYS A 49 -3.11 6.17 -2.47
CA LYS A 49 -3.25 5.84 -3.88
C LYS A 49 -2.03 6.34 -4.65
N ALA A 50 -1.43 5.43 -5.40
CA ALA A 50 -0.40 5.76 -6.40
C ALA A 50 -0.93 5.44 -7.79
N SER A 51 -0.67 6.32 -8.75
CA SER A 51 -1.02 6.12 -10.17
C SER A 51 0.17 6.43 -11.06
N GLY A 52 0.24 5.83 -12.24
CA GLY A 52 1.38 6.01 -13.15
C GLY A 52 2.61 5.24 -12.70
N THR A 53 2.44 4.13 -11.97
CA THR A 53 3.54 3.27 -11.54
C THR A 53 4.25 2.64 -12.74
N ASN A 54 5.59 2.60 -12.69
CA ASN A 54 6.43 1.93 -13.69
C ASN A 54 7.59 1.24 -12.94
N PRO A 55 7.75 -0.09 -13.05
CA PRO A 55 6.94 -1.02 -13.84
C PRO A 55 5.48 -1.14 -13.34
N ASP A 56 4.57 -1.58 -14.22
CA ASP A 56 3.14 -1.79 -13.92
C ASP A 56 2.81 -3.23 -13.46
N ASN A 57 3.83 -4.08 -13.37
CA ASN A 57 3.75 -5.46 -12.90
C ASN A 57 5.05 -5.90 -12.22
N GLY A 58 4.97 -6.90 -11.35
CA GLY A 58 6.13 -7.40 -10.60
C GLY A 58 5.75 -8.41 -9.51
N HIS A 59 6.72 -8.70 -8.64
CA HIS A 59 6.53 -9.62 -7.52
C HIS A 59 5.88 -8.93 -6.31
N ILE A 60 5.16 -9.71 -5.51
CA ILE A 60 4.63 -9.29 -4.21
C ILE A 60 5.59 -9.78 -3.14
N CYS A 61 5.94 -8.90 -2.20
CA CYS A 61 6.84 -9.21 -1.09
C CYS A 61 6.17 -8.87 0.24
N LEU A 62 6.37 -9.72 1.25
CA LEU A 62 6.06 -9.41 2.64
C LEU A 62 7.39 -9.08 3.33
N GLN A 63 7.58 -7.81 3.68
CA GLN A 63 8.81 -7.31 4.25
C GLN A 63 8.65 -7.01 5.74
N SER A 64 9.70 -7.28 6.52
CA SER A 64 9.90 -6.69 7.84
C SER A 64 11.14 -5.80 7.84
N GLU A 65 11.10 -4.69 8.58
CA GLU A 65 12.26 -3.83 8.81
C GLU A 65 12.49 -3.65 10.32
N GLY A 66 13.56 -4.26 10.83
CA GLY A 66 14.09 -3.99 12.19
C GLY A 66 13.34 -4.61 13.38
N LYS A 67 12.11 -5.11 13.23
CA LYS A 67 11.35 -5.76 14.31
C LYS A 67 10.59 -6.99 13.84
N ASP A 68 10.04 -7.73 14.79
CA ASP A 68 9.19 -8.87 14.51
C ASP A 68 7.86 -8.43 13.87
N ILE A 69 7.44 -9.15 12.84
CA ILE A 69 6.15 -8.98 12.17
C ILE A 69 5.50 -10.35 11.97
N GLN A 70 4.18 -10.40 12.06
CA GLN A 70 3.41 -11.61 11.83
C GLN A 70 2.38 -11.35 10.73
N PHE A 71 2.28 -12.29 9.79
CA PHE A 71 1.27 -12.27 8.74
C PHE A 71 0.37 -13.49 8.88
N ARG A 72 -0.93 -13.31 8.63
CA ARG A 72 -1.91 -14.40 8.53
C ARG A 72 -2.95 -14.06 7.49
N ASN A 73 -3.64 -15.08 6.98
CA ASN A 73 -4.75 -14.91 6.04
C ASN A 73 -4.35 -14.10 4.79
N VAL A 74 -3.18 -14.41 4.22
CA VAL A 74 -2.67 -13.74 3.02
C VAL A 74 -3.27 -14.42 1.79
N TYR A 75 -4.14 -13.71 1.09
CA TYR A 75 -4.81 -14.20 -0.11
C TYR A 75 -4.46 -13.32 -1.30
N LEU A 76 -4.32 -13.93 -2.47
CA LEU A 76 -4.16 -13.22 -3.74
C LEU A 76 -5.32 -13.57 -4.66
N THR A 77 -6.09 -12.56 -5.03
CA THR A 77 -7.21 -12.71 -5.97
C THR A 77 -6.89 -11.93 -7.24
N ARG A 78 -6.87 -12.63 -8.37
CA ARG A 78 -6.72 -11.97 -9.67
C ARG A 78 -7.96 -11.12 -9.97
N LEU A 79 -7.77 -9.85 -10.32
CA LEU A 79 -8.87 -9.00 -10.76
C LEU A 79 -9.45 -9.52 -12.08
N LYS A 80 -10.78 -9.50 -12.20
CA LYS A 80 -11.46 -9.78 -13.47
C LYS A 80 -11.09 -8.69 -14.48
N LYS A 81 -10.89 -9.11 -15.74
CA LYS A 81 -10.70 -8.19 -16.86
C LYS A 81 -12.00 -7.49 -17.20
#